data_AF-A0A932D9J8-F1
#
_entry.id   AF-A0A932D9J8-F1
#
_cell.length_a   1.000
_cell.length_b   1.000
_cell.length_c   1.000
_cell.angle_alpha   90.00
_cell.angle_beta   90.00
_cell.angle_gamma   90.00
#
_symmetry.space_group_name_H-M   'P 1'
#
loop_
_entity.id
_entity.type
_entity.pdbx_description
1 polymer ?
#
loop_
_entity_poly.entity_id
_entity_poly.type
_entity_poly.pdbx_seq_one_letter_code
_entity_poly.pdbx_strand_id
1 'polypeptide(L)' 'MYAEPDAPHHSPHFHAYYQDSTAVFGIEPVELIAGAMPRRQQRLIEAWAELHEAELLVNWLRLQKGQRPLPIEPLS' A
#
# COMPACT_ATOMS: atom_id res chain seq x y z
N MET A 1 1.06 0.44 6.57
CA MET A 1 2.25 0.95 5.85
C MET A 1 3.36 1.12 6.87
N TYR A 2 4.51 0.50 6.66
CA TYR A 2 5.66 0.52 7.58
C TYR A 2 6.84 1.22 6.88
N ALA A 3 7.76 1.82 7.65
CA ALA A 3 8.97 2.40 7.08
C ALA A 3 10.03 1.30 6.89
N GLU A 4 10.58 1.17 5.69
CA GLU A 4 11.63 0.21 5.35
C GLU A 4 12.93 0.96 4.96
N PRO A 5 13.77 1.35 5.94
CA PRO A 5 14.90 2.25 5.72
C PRO A 5 16.05 1.66 4.85
N ASP A 6 16.13 0.33 4.71
CA ASP A 6 17.21 -0.36 3.99
C ASP A 6 16.71 -1.25 2.83
N ALA A 7 15.44 -1.14 2.44
CA ALA A 7 14.88 -1.98 1.37
C ALA A 7 15.27 -1.46 -0.03
N PRO A 8 15.60 -2.34 -1.00
CA PRO A 8 16.04 -1.95 -2.36
C PRO A 8 14.98 -1.18 -3.19
N HIS A 9 13.76 -1.03 -2.67
CA HIS A 9 12.64 -0.50 -3.43
C HIS A 9 12.37 0.96 -3.03
N HIS A 10 13.06 1.88 -3.73
CA HIS A 10 12.80 3.32 -3.67
C HIS A 10 11.41 3.73 -4.21
N SER A 11 10.57 2.77 -4.63
CA SER A 11 9.24 3.01 -5.18
C SER A 11 8.19 3.01 -4.06
N PRO A 12 7.25 3.98 -4.07
CA PRO A 12 6.13 4.02 -3.12
C PRO A 12 5.28 2.74 -3.15
N HIS A 13 5.13 2.09 -2.00
CA HIS A 13 4.37 0.86 -1.88
C HIS A 13 3.68 0.72 -0.52
N PHE A 14 2.73 -0.21 -0.42
CA PHE A 14 2.09 -0.59 0.82
C PHE A 14 1.86 -2.10 0.92
N HIS A 15 1.76 -2.59 2.15
CA HIS A 15 1.50 -4.00 2.46
C HIS A 15 0.02 -4.20 2.76
N ALA A 16 -0.57 -5.26 2.20
CA ALA A 16 -1.93 -5.68 2.44
C ALA A 16 -1.97 -7.12 2.97
N TYR A 17 -2.84 -7.36 3.94
CA TYR A 17 -2.98 -8.62 4.66
C TYR A 17 -4.44 -9.07 4.66
N TYR A 18 -4.68 -10.33 4.34
CA TYR A 18 -6.01 -10.95 4.41
C TYR A 18 -5.89 -12.44 4.72
N GLN A 19 -6.37 -12.85 5.90
CA GLN A 19 -6.20 -14.23 6.40
C GLN A 19 -4.72 -14.64 6.30
N ASP A 20 -4.41 -15.76 5.63
CA ASP A 20 -3.06 -16.27 5.41
C ASP A 20 -2.37 -15.64 4.17
N SER A 21 -3.05 -14.70 3.48
CA SER A 21 -2.51 -14.04 2.29
C SER A 21 -1.85 -12.70 2.65
N THR A 22 -0.67 -12.47 2.07
CA THR A 22 0.07 -11.21 2.17
C THR A 22 0.53 -10.78 0.80
N ALA A 23 0.40 -9.49 0.51
CA ALA A 23 0.79 -8.89 -0.74
C ALA A 23 1.37 -7.49 -0.55
N VAL A 24 2.25 -7.09 -1.45
CA VAL A 24 2.79 -5.74 -1.55
C VAL A 24 2.29 -5.12 -2.84
N PHE A 25 1.74 -3.91 -2.73
CA PHE A 25 1.19 -3.15 -3.84
C PHE A 25 1.99 -1.87 -4.05
N GLY A 26 2.29 -1.54 -5.30
CA GLY A 26 2.72 -0.20 -5.69
C GLY A 26 1.63 0.84 -5.43
N ILE A 27 2.04 2.09 -5.23
CA ILE A 27 1.10 3.22 -5.14
C ILE A 27 1.01 3.97 -6.48
N GLU A 28 2.13 4.10 -7.19
CA GLU A 28 2.20 4.78 -8.50
C GLU A 28 3.12 3.98 -9.43
N PRO A 29 2.59 3.06 -10.27
CA PRO A 29 1.18 2.71 -10.41
C PRO A 29 0.65 1.79 -9.27
N VAL A 30 -0.67 1.72 -9.13
CA VAL A 30 -1.35 0.73 -8.28
C VAL A 30 -1.29 -0.65 -8.94
N GLU A 31 -0.35 -1.48 -8.50
CA GLU A 31 -0.19 -2.84 -9.01
C GLU A 31 0.38 -3.79 -7.95
N LEU A 32 0.07 -5.09 -8.08
CA LEU A 32 0.68 -6.12 -7.23
C LEU A 32 2.16 -6.31 -7.61
N ILE A 33 3.07 -5.99 -6.70
CA ILE A 33 4.53 -6.11 -6.92
C ILE A 33 5.14 -7.35 -6.28
N ALA A 34 4.55 -7.88 -5.19
CA ALA A 34 5.01 -9.10 -4.53
C ALA A 34 3.90 -9.78 -3.73
N GLY A 35 4.06 -11.08 -3.48
CA GLY A 35 3.11 -11.88 -2.72
C GLY A 35 1.89 -12.30 -3.54
N ALA A 36 0.80 -12.61 -2.85
CA ALA A 36 -0.43 -13.08 -3.49
C ALA A 36 -1.65 -12.71 -2.65
N MET A 37 -2.78 -12.53 -3.34
CA MET A 37 -4.06 -12.21 -2.72
C MET A 37 -5.18 -12.92 -3.49
N PRO A 38 -6.26 -13.38 -2.86
CA PRO A 38 -7.38 -13.93 -3.60
C PRO A 38 -7.97 -12.85 -4.53
N ARG A 39 -8.38 -13.25 -5.74
CA ARG A 39 -8.77 -12.32 -6.82
C ARG A 39 -9.76 -11.23 -6.41
N ARG A 40 -10.72 -11.55 -5.53
CA ARG A 40 -11.73 -10.59 -5.06
C ARG A 40 -11.09 -9.51 -4.19
N GLN A 41 -10.24 -9.92 -3.25
CA GLN A 41 -9.54 -9.03 -2.32
C GLN A 41 -8.53 -8.17 -3.07
N GLN A 42 -7.79 -8.73 -4.02
CA GLN A 42 -6.88 -7.97 -4.88
C GLN A 42 -7.61 -6.80 -5.56
N ARG A 43 -8.75 -7.07 -6.21
CA ARG A 43 -9.55 -6.02 -6.88
C ARG A 43 -10.06 -4.95 -5.92
N LEU A 44 -10.45 -5.33 -4.70
CA LEU A 44 -10.90 -4.37 -3.69
C LEU A 44 -9.73 -3.50 -3.20
N ILE A 45 -8.54 -4.08 -3.04
CA ILE A 45 -7.33 -3.35 -2.63
C ILE A 45 -6.89 -2.40 -3.74
N GLU A 46 -6.87 -2.85 -4.99
CA GLU A 46 -6.53 -2.02 -6.16
C GLU A 46 -7.52 -0.86 -6.29
N ALA A 47 -8.83 -1.11 -6.25
CA ALA A 47 -9.84 -0.05 -6.31
C ALA A 47 -9.74 0.94 -5.16
N TRP A 48 -9.49 0.47 -3.93
CA TRP A 48 -9.25 1.33 -2.78
C TRP A 48 -7.99 2.17 -2.97
N ALA A 49 -6.89 1.58 -3.42
CA ALA A 49 -5.64 2.30 -3.62
C ALA A 49 -5.73 3.34 -4.74
N GLU A 50 -6.45 3.05 -5.84
CA GLU A 50 -6.71 4.02 -6.91
C GLU A 50 -7.52 5.22 -6.40
N LEU A 51 -8.53 5.00 -5.56
CA LEU A 51 -9.33 6.09 -4.98
C LEU A 51 -8.55 6.95 -3.98
N HIS A 52 -7.54 6.36 -3.32
CA HIS A 52 -6.79 6.97 -2.23
C HIS A 52 -5.30 7.19 -2.56
N GLU A 53 -4.92 7.21 -3.84
CA GLU A 53 -3.52 7.25 -4.30
C GLU A 53 -2.74 8.43 -3.70
N ALA A 54 -3.35 9.63 -3.73
CA ALA A 54 -2.73 10.83 -3.17
C ALA A 54 -2.50 10.73 -1.66
N GLU A 55 -3.43 10.14 -0.91
CA GLU A 55 -3.29 9.95 0.54
C GLU A 55 -2.23 8.91 0.86
N LEU A 56 -2.14 7.84 0.06
CA LEU A 56 -1.09 6.84 0.14
C LEU A 56 0.30 7.45 -0.11
N LEU A 57 0.45 8.31 -1.13
CA LEU A 57 1.69 9.02 -1.40
C LEU A 57 2.08 9.97 -0.26
N VAL A 58 1.11 10.69 0.31
CA VAL A 58 1.36 11.53 1.50
C VAL A 58 1.86 10.67 2.66
N ASN A 59 1.21 9.53 2.92
CA ASN A 59 1.62 8.61 3.98
C ASN A 59 3.00 8.00 3.74
N TRP A 60 3.33 7.66 2.50
CA TRP A 60 4.66 7.22 2.10
C TRP A 60 5.72 8.27 2.44
N LEU A 61 5.52 9.52 2.02
CA LEU A 61 6.45 10.63 2.29
C LEU A 61 6.58 10.92 3.80
N ARG A 62 5.51 10.76 4.58
CA ARG A 62 5.54 10.89 6.04
C ARG A 62 6.41 9.81 6.66
N LEU A 63 6.22 8.56 6.27
CA LEU A 63 7.01 7.44 6.78
C LEU A 63 8.50 7.58 6.45
N GLN A 64 8.85 8.03 5.23
CA GLN A 64 10.24 8.33 4.86
C GLN A 64 10.88 9.43 5.71
N LYS A 65 10.07 10.29 6.33
CA LYS A 65 10.50 11.34 7.27
C LYS A 65 10.44 10.89 8.74
N GLY A 66 10.21 9.61 9.01
CA GLY A 66 10.03 9.07 10.36
C GLY A 66 8.73 9.51 11.04
N GLN A 67 7.76 10.02 10.28
CA GLN A 67 6.47 10.46 10.79
C GLN A 67 5.44 9.34 10.69
N ARG A 68 4.45 9.37 11.58
CA ARG A 68 3.34 8.42 11.55
C ARG A 68 2.43 8.67 10.34
N PRO A 69 1.92 7.62 9.68
CA PRO A 69 0.90 7.76 8.65
C PRO A 69 -0.42 8.23 9.27
N LEU A 70 -1.25 8.85 8.45
CA LEU A 70 -2.61 9.25 8.76
C LEU A 70 -3.59 8.11 8.39
N PRO A 71 -4.73 7.98 9.08
CA PRO A 71 -5.78 7.07 8.66
C PRO A 71 -6.30 7.48 7.28
N ILE A 72 -6.65 6.48 6.47
CA ILE A 72 -7.32 6.62 5.18
C ILE A 72 -8.64 5.87 5.31
N GLU A 73 -9.73 6.46 4.83
CA GLU A 73 -11.06 5.86 4.90
C GLU A 73 -11.11 4.53 4.12
N PRO A 74 -11.88 3.53 4.59
CA PRO A 74 -12.01 2.25 3.90
C PRO A 74 -12.89 2.37 2.64
N LEU A 75 -12.79 1.36 1.77
CA LEU A 75 -13.70 1.23 0.63
C LEU A 75 -15.13 0.92 1.14
N SER A 76 -16.06 1.84 0.86
CA SER A 76 -17.47 1.78 1.27
C SER A 76 -18.30 0.76 0.48
#